data_AF-A0A519DMI0-F1
#
_entry.id   AF-A0A519DMI0-F1
#
_cell.length_a   1.000
_cell.length_b   1.000
_cell.length_c   1.000
_cell.angle_alpha   90.00
_cell.angle_beta   90.00
_cell.angle_gamma   90.00
#
_symmetry.space_group_name_H-M   'P 1'
#
loop_
_entity.id
_entity.type
_entity.pdbx_description
1 polymer ?
#
loop_
_entity_poly.entity_id
_entity_poly.type
_entity_poly.pdbx_seq_one_letter_code
_entity_poly.pdbx_strand_id
1 'polypeptide(L)'
;MAEKFLAEQLEDVEGSAEATVLEMKEERGLGKTLDIILHRGTMNKGDEIAVATPTGPLVTKIKGMFSPRGMSEMRDAGDRWDSVDTVSAAAGLKLSAPDIESILAGTTLRVIPDDKSRQQIIDQITEECEISIELDEEGIAIKADTLGGLEALAFEIRGMKDVSGNPRNINIRSATIGPINRKDIRSAAISADPYERVLLTFSSGILAEAQSELSSDDCDVLHIGSDIIYHILEEYDEWIELTKKRLEEEGRENVIHPGRILIMEDHVFRRSGPAVVGVRVLAGRIHVGQRLLTVDGEKAGRVKSIRDGDHVLSEAKQGDELAVAIQGITIGRGVDEEDVLLVDVPESHIRKLRKLNISSIEEEILAEIIAIHRKDDHFWGR
;
A
#
# COMPACT_ATOMS: atom_id res chain seq x y z
N MET A 1 6.61 41.39 -22.63
CA MET A 1 6.57 40.00 -23.15
C MET A 1 5.13 39.50 -23.14
N ALA A 2 4.44 39.49 -22.00
CA ALA A 2 3.01 39.15 -21.90
C ALA A 2 2.12 39.96 -22.87
N GLU A 3 2.21 41.29 -22.85
CA GLU A 3 1.42 42.18 -23.73
C GLU A 3 1.59 41.90 -25.24
N LYS A 4 2.70 41.29 -25.66
CA LYS A 4 3.00 41.04 -27.09
C LYS A 4 2.60 39.64 -27.57
N PHE A 5 2.43 38.69 -26.65
CA PHE A 5 2.18 37.27 -26.96
C PHE A 5 0.89 36.73 -26.36
N LEU A 6 0.30 37.42 -25.38
CA LEU A 6 -0.89 36.99 -24.62
C LEU A 6 -2.02 38.03 -24.70
N ALA A 7 -1.93 39.04 -25.58
CA ALA A 7 -2.92 40.11 -25.68
C ALA A 7 -4.36 39.58 -25.83
N GLU A 8 -4.59 38.65 -26.76
CA GLU A 8 -5.90 38.02 -26.98
C GLU A 8 -6.40 37.22 -25.76
N GLN A 9 -5.51 36.65 -24.95
CA GLN A 9 -5.87 35.90 -23.74
C GLN A 9 -6.13 36.80 -22.52
N LEU A 10 -5.71 38.06 -22.58
CA LEU A 10 -5.85 39.04 -21.49
C LEU A 10 -6.98 40.04 -21.72
N GLU A 11 -7.60 40.04 -22.91
CA GLU A 11 -8.69 40.95 -23.27
C GLU A 11 -10.08 40.50 -22.75
N ASP A 12 -10.30 39.20 -22.48
CA ASP A 12 -11.60 38.66 -22.00
C ASP A 12 -11.77 38.77 -20.47
N VAL A 13 -11.69 40.00 -19.96
CA VAL A 13 -11.96 40.31 -18.53
C VAL A 13 -13.41 40.72 -18.27
N GLU A 14 -14.22 40.89 -19.32
CA GLU A 14 -15.65 41.21 -19.21
C GLU A 14 -16.51 39.95 -19.06
N GLY A 15 -17.66 40.07 -18.38
CA GLY A 15 -18.60 38.97 -18.19
C GLY A 15 -18.89 38.64 -16.72
N SER A 16 -19.48 37.45 -16.50
CA SER A 16 -19.76 36.94 -15.15
C SER A 16 -18.46 36.76 -14.38
N ALA A 17 -18.47 37.11 -13.09
CA ALA A 17 -17.25 37.09 -12.31
C ALA A 17 -16.76 35.67 -12.02
N GLU A 18 -15.48 35.46 -12.29
CA GLU A 18 -14.77 34.19 -12.09
C GLU A 18 -13.45 34.45 -11.36
N ALA A 19 -13.17 33.60 -10.39
CA ALA A 19 -11.96 33.67 -9.59
C ALA A 19 -11.37 32.28 -9.35
N THR A 20 -10.04 32.19 -9.27
CA THR A 20 -9.35 30.97 -8.83
C THR A 20 -9.21 31.00 -7.32
N VAL A 21 -9.60 29.91 -6.65
CA VAL A 21 -9.36 29.74 -5.21
C VAL A 21 -7.90 29.37 -4.99
N LEU A 22 -7.20 30.12 -4.15
CA LEU A 22 -5.82 29.80 -3.78
C LEU A 22 -5.77 28.91 -2.55
N GLU A 23 -6.37 29.37 -1.45
CA GLU A 23 -6.31 28.66 -0.18
C GLU A 23 -7.39 29.16 0.79
N MET A 24 -7.71 28.33 1.78
CA MET A 24 -8.54 28.70 2.92
C MET A 24 -7.66 28.97 4.13
N LYS A 25 -7.85 30.13 4.77
CA LYS A 25 -7.08 30.57 5.93
C LYS A 25 -8.00 31.09 7.02
N GLU A 26 -7.64 30.79 8.27
CA GLU A 26 -8.25 31.42 9.44
C GLU A 26 -7.48 32.71 9.78
N GLU A 27 -8.15 33.84 9.66
CA GLU A 27 -7.58 35.17 9.83
C GLU A 27 -8.10 35.83 11.11
N ARG A 28 -7.21 36.50 11.85
CA ARG A 28 -7.58 37.11 13.13
C ARG A 28 -8.57 38.26 12.91
N GLY A 29 -9.75 38.13 13.49
CA GLY A 29 -10.82 39.13 13.40
C GLY A 29 -11.77 38.96 12.21
N LEU A 30 -11.40 38.16 11.20
CA LEU A 30 -12.26 37.83 10.06
C LEU A 30 -12.81 36.39 10.12
N GLY A 31 -12.20 35.54 10.94
CA GLY A 31 -12.53 34.11 11.00
C GLY A 31 -11.99 33.37 9.78
N LYS A 32 -12.70 32.36 9.31
CA LYS A 32 -12.30 31.62 8.11
C LYS A 32 -12.54 32.46 6.87
N THR A 33 -11.56 32.46 5.98
CA THR A 33 -11.53 33.26 4.76
C THR A 33 -10.93 32.47 3.61
N LEU A 34 -11.30 32.82 2.37
CA LEU A 34 -10.71 32.30 1.15
C LEU A 34 -9.84 33.37 0.52
N ASP A 35 -8.62 33.02 0.16
CA ASP A 35 -7.79 33.84 -0.72
C ASP A 35 -8.08 33.44 -2.17
N ILE A 36 -8.41 34.42 -3.01
CA ILE A 36 -8.80 34.21 -4.40
C ILE A 36 -8.08 35.18 -5.33
N ILE A 37 -7.95 34.78 -6.60
CA ILE A 37 -7.56 35.67 -7.70
C ILE A 37 -8.76 35.84 -8.62
N LEU A 38 -9.39 37.00 -8.56
CA LEU A 38 -10.42 37.42 -9.51
C LEU A 38 -9.75 37.72 -10.84
N HIS A 39 -10.03 36.92 -11.86
CA HIS A 39 -9.44 37.06 -13.20
C HIS A 39 -10.46 37.45 -14.27
N ARG A 40 -11.77 37.41 -13.97
CA ARG A 40 -12.83 37.88 -14.87
C ARG A 40 -13.95 38.59 -14.11
N GLY A 41 -14.56 39.59 -14.73
CA GLY A 41 -15.79 40.23 -14.28
C GLY A 41 -15.64 41.13 -13.05
N THR A 42 -16.78 41.46 -12.44
CA THR A 42 -16.87 42.28 -11.22
C THR A 42 -17.62 41.52 -10.14
N MET A 43 -17.04 41.47 -8.95
CA MET A 43 -17.60 40.81 -7.78
C MET A 43 -18.05 41.85 -6.74
N ASN A 44 -19.21 41.63 -6.13
CA ASN A 44 -19.80 42.49 -5.12
C ASN A 44 -20.03 41.76 -3.81
N LYS A 45 -20.00 42.51 -2.72
CA LYS A 45 -20.40 42.01 -1.42
C LYS A 45 -21.90 41.66 -1.46
N GLY A 46 -22.23 40.45 -1.01
CA GLY A 46 -23.59 39.92 -1.04
C GLY A 46 -23.91 39.07 -2.25
N ASP A 47 -23.02 38.99 -3.25
CA ASP A 47 -23.17 38.10 -4.39
C ASP A 47 -23.26 36.64 -3.94
N GLU A 48 -24.09 35.88 -4.65
CA GLU A 48 -24.15 34.43 -4.51
C GLU A 48 -23.07 33.80 -5.39
N ILE A 49 -22.35 32.82 -4.85
CA ILE A 49 -21.21 32.18 -5.49
C ILE A 49 -21.40 30.67 -5.48
N ALA A 50 -20.91 30.01 -6.52
CA ALA A 50 -20.76 28.56 -6.61
C ALA A 50 -19.28 28.19 -6.70
N VAL A 51 -18.89 27.14 -6.00
CA VAL A 51 -17.50 26.67 -5.92
C VAL A 51 -17.44 25.18 -5.60
N ALA A 52 -16.41 24.49 -6.09
CA ALA A 52 -16.25 23.05 -5.93
C ALA A 52 -15.83 22.65 -4.50
N THR A 53 -16.42 21.57 -4.00
CA THR A 53 -16.02 20.86 -2.77
C THR A 53 -15.86 19.36 -3.05
N PRO A 54 -15.18 18.59 -2.18
CA PRO A 54 -15.10 17.13 -2.33
C PRO A 54 -16.46 16.41 -2.39
N THR A 55 -17.52 17.04 -1.89
CA THR A 55 -18.89 16.47 -1.83
C THR A 55 -19.83 17.03 -2.89
N GLY A 56 -19.34 17.87 -3.80
CA GLY A 56 -20.12 18.53 -4.85
C GLY A 56 -20.09 20.07 -4.76
N PRO A 57 -20.88 20.76 -5.61
CA PRO A 57 -20.93 22.21 -5.63
C PRO A 57 -21.47 22.80 -4.33
N LEU A 58 -20.74 23.74 -3.75
CA LEU A 58 -21.22 24.60 -2.66
C LEU A 58 -21.76 25.90 -3.24
N VAL A 59 -23.00 26.25 -2.89
CA VAL A 59 -23.58 27.57 -3.18
C VAL A 59 -23.71 28.36 -1.88
N THR A 60 -23.08 29.53 -1.83
CA THR A 60 -23.07 30.38 -0.63
C THR A 60 -23.09 31.86 -1.00
N LYS A 61 -23.15 32.76 0.00
CA LYS A 61 -23.16 34.21 -0.23
C LYS A 61 -21.98 34.90 0.43
N ILE A 62 -21.39 35.85 -0.30
CA ILE A 62 -20.29 36.68 0.18
C ILE A 62 -20.78 37.57 1.33
N LYS A 63 -20.23 37.36 2.54
CA LYS A 63 -20.50 38.21 3.71
C LYS A 63 -19.55 39.40 3.79
N GLY A 64 -18.31 39.23 3.35
CA GLY A 64 -17.30 40.28 3.34
C GLY A 64 -16.25 40.03 2.27
N MET A 65 -15.72 41.12 1.71
CA MET A 65 -14.60 41.11 0.78
C MET A 65 -13.55 42.09 1.26
N PHE A 66 -12.29 41.71 1.13
CA PHE A 66 -11.17 42.50 1.60
C PHE A 66 -10.05 42.53 0.56
N SER A 67 -9.56 43.72 0.27
CA SER A 67 -8.39 43.94 -0.56
C SER A 67 -7.16 44.21 0.31
N PRO A 68 -5.96 43.77 -0.10
CA PRO A 68 -4.74 44.15 0.62
C PRO A 68 -4.55 45.66 0.56
N ARG A 69 -4.12 46.25 1.68
CA ARG A 69 -3.99 47.70 1.82
C ARG A 69 -2.77 48.23 1.05
N GLY A 70 -3.01 49.19 0.15
CA GLY A 70 -1.94 49.84 -0.62
C GLY A 70 -1.30 48.92 -1.66
N MET A 71 0.03 48.81 -1.67
CA MET A 71 0.80 47.97 -2.60
C MET A 71 1.29 46.66 -1.95
N SER A 72 0.73 46.28 -0.78
CA SER A 72 1.09 45.03 -0.13
C SER A 72 0.56 43.83 -0.92
N GLU A 73 1.38 42.79 -1.04
CA GLU A 73 0.94 41.50 -1.61
C GLU A 73 0.05 40.76 -0.60
N MET A 74 -0.92 39.98 -1.07
CA MET A 74 -1.81 39.17 -0.21
C MET A 74 -1.05 38.25 0.75
N ARG A 75 0.09 37.70 0.31
CA ARG A 75 0.93 36.79 1.13
C ARG A 75 1.61 37.50 2.31
N ASP A 76 1.85 38.80 2.18
CA ASP A 76 2.57 39.63 3.17
C ASP A 76 1.65 40.63 3.89
N ALA A 77 0.36 40.64 3.57
CA ALA A 77 -0.58 41.66 4.05
C ALA A 77 -0.80 41.60 5.57
N GLY A 78 -0.66 40.42 6.20
CA GLY A 78 -0.88 40.25 7.63
C GLY A 78 -2.27 40.76 8.05
N ASP A 79 -2.31 41.78 8.91
CA ASP A 79 -3.52 42.44 9.41
C ASP A 79 -4.02 43.60 8.54
N ARG A 80 -3.40 43.88 7.39
CA ARG A 80 -3.64 45.07 6.57
C ARG A 80 -4.63 44.81 5.45
N TRP A 81 -5.88 44.59 5.84
CA TRP A 81 -7.00 44.33 4.92
C TRP A 81 -8.01 45.47 4.99
N ASP A 82 -8.35 46.05 3.83
CA ASP A 82 -9.40 47.05 3.71
C ASP A 82 -10.68 46.40 3.18
N SER A 83 -11.81 46.66 3.86
CA SER A 83 -13.13 46.18 3.41
C SER A 83 -13.53 46.89 2.12
N VAL A 84 -13.99 46.11 1.15
CA VAL A 84 -14.43 46.61 -0.15
C VAL A 84 -15.82 46.05 -0.50
N ASP A 85 -16.64 46.86 -1.15
CA ASP A 85 -18.00 46.46 -1.55
C ASP A 85 -18.06 45.94 -3.00
N THR A 86 -17.16 46.40 -3.87
CA THR A 86 -17.10 46.02 -5.29
C THR A 86 -15.66 45.98 -5.76
N VAL A 87 -15.28 44.93 -6.50
CA VAL A 87 -13.94 44.80 -7.11
C VAL A 87 -14.06 44.19 -8.51
N SER A 88 -13.30 44.72 -9.46
CA SER A 88 -13.19 44.20 -10.83
C SER A 88 -11.87 43.48 -11.06
N ALA A 89 -11.87 42.49 -11.96
CA ALA A 89 -10.67 41.81 -12.39
C ALA A 89 -9.64 42.77 -13.04
N ALA A 90 -8.34 42.50 -12.95
CA ALA A 90 -7.69 41.44 -12.19
C ALA A 90 -7.40 41.88 -10.75
N ALA A 91 -7.78 41.09 -9.74
CA ALA A 91 -7.59 41.45 -8.34
C ALA A 91 -7.39 40.25 -7.42
N GLY A 92 -6.49 40.39 -6.45
CA GLY A 92 -6.35 39.47 -5.34
C GLY A 92 -7.25 39.87 -4.18
N LEU A 93 -8.10 38.95 -3.71
CA LEU A 93 -9.11 39.23 -2.68
C LEU A 93 -9.11 38.18 -1.59
N LYS A 94 -9.42 38.63 -0.37
CA LYS A 94 -9.82 37.75 0.72
C LYS A 94 -11.34 37.81 0.87
N LEU A 95 -12.00 36.67 0.82
CA LEU A 95 -13.45 36.54 0.94
C LEU A 95 -13.84 35.87 2.27
N SER A 96 -14.95 36.31 2.85
CA SER A 96 -15.62 35.65 3.96
C SER A 96 -17.02 35.22 3.54
N ALA A 97 -17.34 33.95 3.71
CA ALA A 97 -18.65 33.37 3.45
C ALA A 97 -18.92 32.17 4.39
N PRO A 98 -20.18 31.76 4.60
CA PRO A 98 -20.51 30.52 5.30
C PRO A 98 -19.96 29.27 4.59
N ASP A 99 -19.62 28.26 5.39
CA ASP A 99 -19.38 26.86 4.98
C ASP A 99 -18.23 26.66 3.98
N ILE A 100 -17.26 27.58 3.97
CA ILE A 100 -16.10 27.61 3.05
C ILE A 100 -14.95 26.67 3.44
N GLU A 101 -15.07 25.92 4.54
CA GLU A 101 -14.03 25.03 5.08
C GLU A 101 -13.61 23.93 4.12
N SER A 102 -14.55 23.47 3.31
CA SER A 102 -14.41 22.28 2.46
C SER A 102 -14.14 22.63 1.01
N ILE A 103 -13.89 23.90 0.70
CA ILE A 103 -13.62 24.34 -0.67
C ILE A 103 -12.26 23.81 -1.14
N LEU A 104 -12.23 23.34 -2.37
CA LEU A 104 -11.03 22.85 -3.03
C LEU A 104 -10.17 24.01 -3.53
N ALA A 105 -8.92 24.08 -3.05
CA ALA A 105 -7.92 24.98 -3.63
C ALA A 105 -7.64 24.63 -5.10
N GLY A 106 -7.34 25.63 -5.91
CA GLY A 106 -7.13 25.53 -7.34
C GLY A 106 -8.41 25.52 -8.18
N THR A 107 -9.59 25.40 -7.57
CA THR A 107 -10.87 25.38 -8.31
C THR A 107 -11.38 26.78 -8.61
N THR A 108 -12.33 26.83 -9.54
CA THR A 108 -12.95 28.06 -10.01
C THR A 108 -14.17 28.39 -9.15
N LEU A 109 -14.17 29.59 -8.60
CA LEU A 109 -15.31 30.23 -7.95
C LEU A 109 -16.04 31.09 -8.98
N ARG A 110 -17.34 30.88 -9.13
CA ARG A 110 -18.20 31.60 -10.10
C ARG A 110 -19.30 32.35 -9.38
N VAL A 111 -19.49 33.63 -9.71
CA VAL A 111 -20.65 34.40 -9.25
C VAL A 111 -21.89 33.94 -10.02
N ILE A 112 -23.01 33.79 -9.30
CA ILE A 112 -24.32 33.49 -9.86
C ILE A 112 -25.09 34.82 -10.03
N PRO A 113 -25.16 35.39 -11.24
CA PRO A 113 -25.75 36.70 -11.44
C PRO A 113 -27.30 36.68 -11.37
N ASP A 114 -27.91 35.56 -11.75
CA ASP A 114 -29.37 35.43 -11.81
C ASP A 114 -29.83 33.95 -11.81
N ASP A 115 -31.12 33.73 -11.53
CA ASP A 115 -31.69 32.38 -11.44
C ASP A 115 -31.66 31.58 -12.76
N LYS A 116 -31.55 32.24 -13.94
CA LYS A 116 -31.52 31.53 -15.23
C LYS A 116 -30.15 30.89 -15.48
N SER A 117 -29.08 31.56 -15.05
CA SER A 117 -27.70 31.09 -15.19
C SER A 117 -27.28 30.12 -14.07
N ARG A 118 -28.01 30.13 -12.94
CA ARG A 118 -27.76 29.29 -11.77
C ARG A 118 -27.50 27.82 -12.09
N GLN A 119 -28.41 27.16 -12.82
CA GLN A 119 -28.29 25.73 -13.09
C GLN A 119 -27.04 25.43 -13.92
N GLN A 120 -26.80 26.22 -14.97
CA GLN A 120 -25.63 26.05 -15.83
C GLN A 120 -24.32 26.19 -15.06
N ILE A 121 -24.22 27.16 -14.15
CA ILE A 121 -23.03 27.35 -13.31
C ILE A 121 -22.85 26.16 -12.35
N ILE A 122 -23.93 25.67 -11.74
CA ILE A 122 -23.88 24.50 -10.86
C ILE A 122 -23.41 23.26 -11.63
N ASP A 123 -23.91 23.05 -12.85
CA ASP A 123 -23.50 21.92 -13.70
C ASP A 123 -22.00 22.01 -14.04
N GLN A 124 -21.50 23.19 -14.40
CA GLN A 124 -20.06 23.42 -14.66
C GLN A 124 -19.18 23.14 -13.43
N ILE A 125 -19.61 23.58 -12.24
CA ILE A 125 -18.89 23.30 -10.99
C ILE A 125 -18.97 21.82 -10.64
N THR A 126 -20.08 21.15 -10.98
CA THR A 126 -20.25 19.71 -10.75
C THR A 126 -19.27 18.91 -11.59
N GLU A 127 -19.10 19.26 -12.86
CA GLU A 127 -18.06 18.66 -13.72
C GLU A 127 -16.66 18.89 -13.14
N GLU A 128 -16.39 20.06 -12.58
CA GLU A 128 -15.11 20.39 -11.92
C GLU A 128 -14.90 19.63 -10.59
N CYS A 129 -15.98 19.13 -9.97
CA CYS A 129 -15.90 18.25 -8.80
C CYS A 129 -15.57 16.79 -9.16
N GLU A 130 -15.71 16.38 -10.43
CA GLU A 130 -15.47 15.00 -10.83
C GLU A 130 -13.98 14.67 -10.83
N ILE A 131 -13.61 13.65 -10.06
CA ILE A 131 -12.25 13.15 -10.01
C ILE A 131 -11.95 12.43 -11.33
N SER A 132 -11.04 12.98 -12.14
CA SER A 132 -10.64 12.40 -13.44
C SER A 132 -9.60 11.29 -13.28
N ILE A 133 -9.85 10.35 -12.36
CA ILE A 133 -8.95 9.23 -12.08
C ILE A 133 -9.71 7.94 -12.32
N GLU A 134 -9.24 7.12 -13.26
CA GLU A 134 -9.73 5.76 -13.44
C GLU A 134 -9.45 4.97 -12.16
N LEU A 135 -10.47 4.31 -11.60
CA LEU A 135 -10.34 3.48 -10.41
C LEU A 135 -10.46 2.01 -10.77
N ASP A 136 -9.65 1.20 -10.11
CA ASP A 136 -9.54 -0.24 -10.29
C ASP A 136 -10.25 -1.00 -9.15
N GLU A 137 -10.61 -2.27 -9.36
CA GLU A 137 -11.23 -3.08 -8.29
C GLU A 137 -10.23 -3.43 -7.18
N GLU A 138 -8.98 -3.69 -7.53
CA GLU A 138 -7.84 -3.93 -6.64
C GLU A 138 -6.73 -2.92 -6.95
N GLY A 139 -5.85 -2.67 -5.98
CA GLY A 139 -4.85 -1.61 -6.08
C GLY A 139 -4.66 -0.82 -4.79
N ILE A 140 -3.75 0.15 -4.87
CA ILE A 140 -3.37 1.01 -3.76
C ILE A 140 -4.42 2.09 -3.49
N ALA A 141 -4.36 2.67 -2.29
CA ALA A 141 -5.15 3.86 -1.94
C ALA A 141 -4.28 5.12 -2.05
N ILE A 142 -4.84 6.19 -2.61
CA ILE A 142 -4.17 7.49 -2.70
C ILE A 142 -5.03 8.61 -2.09
N LYS A 143 -4.36 9.61 -1.54
CA LYS A 143 -5.01 10.77 -0.92
C LYS A 143 -4.24 12.06 -1.16
N ALA A 144 -4.95 13.17 -1.29
CA ALA A 144 -4.34 14.50 -1.37
C ALA A 144 -5.20 15.58 -0.70
N ASP A 145 -4.64 16.79 -0.53
CA ASP A 145 -5.36 17.96 -0.04
C ASP A 145 -6.23 18.64 -1.12
N THR A 146 -5.82 18.54 -2.37
CA THR A 146 -6.41 19.19 -3.53
C THR A 146 -6.72 18.19 -4.64
N LEU A 147 -7.69 18.53 -5.50
CA LEU A 147 -8.01 17.72 -6.67
C LEU A 147 -6.82 17.63 -7.63
N GLY A 148 -6.19 18.76 -7.95
CA GLY A 148 -5.02 18.79 -8.83
C GLY A 148 -3.83 18.00 -8.28
N GLY A 149 -3.59 18.05 -6.97
CA GLY A 149 -2.57 17.22 -6.31
C GLY A 149 -2.88 15.72 -6.38
N LEU A 150 -4.16 15.35 -6.24
CA LEU A 150 -4.62 13.96 -6.35
C LEU A 150 -4.43 13.42 -7.77
N GLU A 151 -4.81 14.21 -8.78
CA GLU A 151 -4.67 13.87 -10.19
C GLU A 151 -3.20 13.77 -10.61
N ALA A 152 -2.37 14.70 -10.16
CA ALA A 152 -0.93 14.67 -10.42
C ALA A 152 -0.28 13.42 -9.80
N LEU A 153 -0.63 13.08 -8.56
CA LEU A 153 -0.14 11.87 -7.91
C LEU A 153 -0.57 10.61 -8.67
N ALA A 154 -1.85 10.52 -9.06
CA ALA A 154 -2.37 9.39 -9.83
C ALA A 154 -1.69 9.25 -11.20
N PHE A 155 -1.46 10.36 -11.90
CA PHE A 155 -0.79 10.39 -13.20
C PHE A 155 0.65 9.85 -13.09
N GLU A 156 1.41 10.32 -12.10
CA GLU A 156 2.79 9.88 -11.90
C GLU A 156 2.86 8.39 -11.48
N ILE A 157 1.94 7.93 -10.63
CA ILE A 157 1.84 6.52 -10.25
C ILE A 157 1.58 5.62 -11.46
N ARG A 158 0.60 5.99 -12.32
CA ARG A 158 0.32 5.22 -13.54
C ARG A 158 1.47 5.31 -14.55
N GLY A 159 2.22 6.39 -14.53
CA GLY A 159 3.40 6.61 -15.37
C GLY A 159 4.66 5.86 -14.91
N MET A 160 4.67 5.27 -13.71
CA MET A 160 5.85 4.60 -13.16
C MET A 160 6.34 3.45 -14.03
N LYS A 161 7.67 3.35 -14.11
CA LYS A 161 8.37 2.29 -14.84
C LYS A 161 9.28 1.51 -13.91
N ASP A 162 9.47 0.24 -14.21
CA ASP A 162 10.46 -0.60 -13.55
C ASP A 162 11.89 -0.25 -14.03
N VAL A 163 12.88 -0.88 -13.39
CA VAL A 163 14.31 -0.71 -13.72
C VAL A 163 14.64 -1.13 -15.16
N SER A 164 13.77 -1.94 -15.79
CA SER A 164 13.90 -2.40 -17.18
C SER A 164 13.17 -1.49 -18.17
N GLY A 165 12.52 -0.42 -17.70
CA GLY A 165 11.76 0.54 -18.52
C GLY A 165 10.34 0.11 -18.87
N ASN A 166 9.83 -0.99 -18.31
CA ASN A 166 8.44 -1.43 -18.51
C ASN A 166 7.51 -0.69 -17.56
N PRO A 167 6.26 -0.38 -17.97
CA PRO A 167 5.27 0.20 -17.08
C PRO A 167 4.97 -0.77 -15.93
N ARG A 168 4.97 -0.26 -14.69
CA ARG A 168 4.64 -1.08 -13.50
C ARG A 168 3.15 -1.42 -13.41
N ASN A 169 2.29 -0.71 -14.12
CA ASN A 169 0.82 -0.86 -14.05
C ASN A 169 0.32 -0.92 -12.61
N ILE A 170 0.63 0.10 -11.82
CA ILE A 170 0.11 0.21 -10.46
C ILE A 170 -1.35 0.62 -10.55
N ASN A 171 -2.21 -0.24 -10.02
CA ASN A 171 -3.64 0.00 -9.98
C ASN A 171 -4.02 0.91 -8.81
N ILE A 172 -5.02 1.76 -9.00
CA ILE A 172 -5.50 2.70 -7.99
C ILE A 172 -6.93 2.32 -7.65
N ARG A 173 -7.14 1.75 -6.45
CA ARG A 173 -8.46 1.32 -6.00
C ARG A 173 -9.30 2.46 -5.46
N SER A 174 -8.67 3.40 -4.76
CA SER A 174 -9.38 4.51 -4.14
C SER A 174 -8.55 5.78 -4.17
N ALA A 175 -9.16 6.87 -4.62
CA ALA A 175 -8.58 8.20 -4.62
C ALA A 175 -9.53 9.15 -3.89
N THR A 176 -9.03 9.86 -2.87
CA THR A 176 -9.88 10.75 -2.06
C THR A 176 -9.16 12.05 -1.71
N ILE A 177 -9.94 13.10 -1.39
CA ILE A 177 -9.44 14.42 -1.00
C ILE A 177 -9.65 14.64 0.50
N GLY A 178 -8.74 15.39 1.14
CA GLY A 178 -8.83 15.83 2.52
C GLY A 178 -7.89 15.06 3.47
N PRO A 179 -8.02 15.26 4.80
CA PRO A 179 -7.14 14.63 5.79
C PRO A 179 -7.42 13.14 5.95
N ILE A 180 -6.37 12.36 6.24
CA ILE A 180 -6.45 10.91 6.41
C ILE A 180 -7.32 10.58 7.63
N ASN A 181 -8.31 9.72 7.41
CA ASN A 181 -9.20 9.20 8.43
C ASN A 181 -9.15 7.65 8.48
N ARG A 182 -9.80 7.05 9.49
CA ARG A 182 -9.80 5.58 9.68
C ARG A 182 -10.45 4.80 8.53
N LYS A 183 -11.36 5.40 7.77
CA LYS A 183 -11.96 4.76 6.59
C LYS A 183 -10.94 4.57 5.47
N ASP A 184 -10.02 5.52 5.32
CA ASP A 184 -8.97 5.46 4.30
C ASP A 184 -8.00 4.30 4.59
N ILE A 185 -7.57 4.15 5.85
CA ILE A 185 -6.72 3.04 6.30
C ILE A 185 -7.42 1.71 6.05
N ARG A 186 -8.69 1.59 6.48
CA ARG A 186 -9.47 0.38 6.23
C ARG A 186 -9.67 0.09 4.76
N SER A 187 -9.80 1.11 3.91
CA SER A 187 -9.91 0.93 2.46
C SER A 187 -8.65 0.29 1.88
N ALA A 188 -7.48 0.76 2.28
CA ALA A 188 -6.19 0.17 1.88
C ALA A 188 -6.00 -1.25 2.44
N ALA A 189 -6.48 -1.52 3.66
CA ALA A 189 -6.35 -2.84 4.29
C ALA A 189 -7.16 -3.95 3.59
N ILE A 190 -8.16 -3.59 2.78
CA ILE A 190 -9.01 -4.56 2.08
C ILE A 190 -8.26 -5.31 0.97
N SER A 191 -7.17 -4.74 0.42
CA SER A 191 -6.48 -5.42 -0.68
C SER A 191 -5.96 -6.80 -0.27
N ALA A 192 -6.23 -7.79 -1.13
CA ALA A 192 -5.81 -9.16 -0.95
C ALA A 192 -4.29 -9.30 -1.14
N ASP A 193 -3.70 -8.48 -2.02
CA ASP A 193 -2.26 -8.46 -2.27
C ASP A 193 -1.54 -7.64 -1.18
N PRO A 194 -0.60 -8.24 -0.41
CA PRO A 194 0.23 -7.51 0.52
C PRO A 194 1.01 -6.33 -0.10
N TYR A 195 1.32 -6.37 -1.40
CA TYR A 195 2.02 -5.29 -2.11
C TYR A 195 1.11 -4.07 -2.38
N GLU A 196 -0.19 -4.22 -2.25
CA GLU A 196 -1.17 -3.17 -2.52
C GLU A 196 -1.77 -2.56 -1.24
N ARG A 197 -1.42 -3.08 -0.07
CA ARG A 197 -1.85 -2.55 1.25
C ARG A 197 -1.08 -1.29 1.63
N VAL A 198 -1.15 -0.29 0.76
CA VAL A 198 -0.43 0.98 0.89
C VAL A 198 -1.38 2.15 0.70
N LEU A 199 -1.20 3.16 1.55
CA LEU A 199 -1.84 4.46 1.45
C LEU A 199 -0.77 5.52 1.12
N LEU A 200 -0.84 6.07 -0.09
CA LEU A 200 0.04 7.16 -0.54
C LEU A 200 -0.64 8.52 -0.37
N THR A 201 0.03 9.47 0.27
CA THR A 201 -0.56 10.77 0.62
C THR A 201 0.27 11.96 0.14
N PHE A 202 -0.34 12.87 -0.63
CA PHE A 202 0.29 14.12 -1.07
C PHE A 202 -0.26 15.34 -0.33
N SER A 203 0.61 16.09 0.37
CA SER A 203 0.28 17.38 1.02
C SER A 203 -0.91 17.33 1.99
N SER A 204 -1.22 16.15 2.58
CA SER A 204 -2.40 15.99 3.44
C SER A 204 -2.07 15.52 4.85
N GLY A 205 -2.76 16.10 5.82
CA GLY A 205 -2.60 15.80 7.24
C GLY A 205 -3.30 14.52 7.69
N ILE A 206 -2.89 13.99 8.84
CA ILE A 206 -3.43 12.76 9.43
C ILE A 206 -4.27 13.12 10.66
N LEU A 207 -5.52 12.64 10.73
CA LEU A 207 -6.34 12.82 11.93
C LEU A 207 -5.81 11.94 13.08
N ALA A 208 -5.94 12.41 14.32
CA ALA A 208 -5.39 11.73 15.50
C ALA A 208 -5.84 10.26 15.65
N GLU A 209 -7.09 9.96 15.27
CA GLU A 209 -7.61 8.60 15.30
C GLU A 209 -6.97 7.69 14.25
N ALA A 210 -6.69 8.24 13.06
CA ALA A 210 -6.02 7.53 11.98
C ALA A 210 -4.54 7.30 12.31
N GLN A 211 -3.88 8.30 12.91
CA GLN A 211 -2.51 8.17 13.40
C GLN A 211 -2.36 7.03 14.41
N SER A 212 -3.33 6.91 15.31
CA SER A 212 -3.35 5.86 16.33
C SER A 212 -3.51 4.46 15.71
N GLU A 213 -4.31 4.32 14.66
CA GLU A 213 -4.52 3.06 13.93
C GLU A 213 -3.25 2.68 13.14
N LEU A 214 -2.64 3.62 12.42
CA LEU A 214 -1.37 3.40 11.69
C LEU A 214 -0.20 3.01 12.61
N SER A 215 -0.24 3.45 13.87
CA SER A 215 0.82 3.17 14.86
C SER A 215 0.54 1.90 15.66
N SER A 216 -0.54 1.18 15.38
CA SER A 216 -0.87 -0.08 16.04
C SER A 216 -0.11 -1.26 15.42
N ASP A 217 0.33 -2.20 16.25
CA ASP A 217 1.06 -3.40 15.80
C ASP A 217 0.21 -4.30 14.88
N ASP A 218 -1.12 -4.15 14.93
CA ASP A 218 -2.09 -4.92 14.12
C ASP A 218 -2.39 -4.25 12.76
N CYS A 219 -1.76 -3.12 12.43
CA CYS A 219 -2.00 -2.42 11.18
C CYS A 219 -1.18 -3.00 10.04
N ASP A 220 -1.86 -3.74 9.15
CA ASP A 220 -1.28 -4.32 7.94
C ASP A 220 -1.07 -3.30 6.80
N VAL A 221 -1.43 -2.02 6.99
CA VAL A 221 -1.32 -0.97 5.97
C VAL A 221 -0.09 -0.12 6.19
N LEU A 222 0.71 0.06 5.13
CA LEU A 222 1.77 1.06 5.12
C LEU A 222 1.23 2.41 4.69
N HIS A 223 1.58 3.47 5.43
CA HIS A 223 1.35 4.85 5.01
C HIS A 223 2.67 5.51 4.59
N ILE A 224 2.68 6.09 3.39
CA ILE A 224 3.77 6.91 2.84
C ILE A 224 3.18 8.27 2.50
N GLY A 225 3.74 9.35 3.02
CA GLY A 225 3.22 10.69 2.77
C GLY A 225 4.29 11.78 2.68
N SER A 226 4.11 12.73 1.77
CA SER A 226 5.01 13.87 1.59
C SER A 226 4.31 15.07 0.95
N ASP A 227 4.93 16.24 1.07
CA ASP A 227 4.52 17.45 0.35
C ASP A 227 5.15 17.52 -1.07
N ILE A 228 5.94 16.51 -1.45
CA ILE A 228 6.61 16.40 -2.75
C ILE A 228 6.31 15.02 -3.35
N ILE A 229 5.69 14.99 -4.52
CA ILE A 229 5.27 13.75 -5.18
C ILE A 229 6.44 12.78 -5.35
N TYR A 230 7.58 13.23 -5.85
CA TYR A 230 8.74 12.37 -6.11
C TYR A 230 9.22 11.60 -4.87
N HIS A 231 9.19 12.21 -3.68
CA HIS A 231 9.58 11.50 -2.46
C HIS A 231 8.65 10.34 -2.14
N ILE A 232 7.34 10.51 -2.38
CA ILE A 232 6.34 9.45 -2.20
C ILE A 232 6.66 8.29 -3.14
N LEU A 233 6.97 8.59 -4.41
CA LEU A 233 7.27 7.58 -5.42
C LEU A 233 8.57 6.83 -5.11
N GLU A 234 9.61 7.55 -4.69
CA GLU A 234 10.90 6.97 -4.30
C GLU A 234 10.76 6.03 -3.10
N GLU A 235 10.08 6.48 -2.03
CA GLU A 235 9.84 5.67 -0.83
C GLU A 235 8.96 4.44 -1.13
N TYR A 236 7.96 4.61 -2.01
CA TYR A 236 7.13 3.50 -2.48
C TYR A 236 7.94 2.46 -3.27
N ASP A 237 8.83 2.92 -4.15
CA ASP A 237 9.73 2.05 -4.92
C ASP A 237 10.67 1.26 -4.02
N GLU A 238 11.28 1.93 -3.03
CA GLU A 238 12.13 1.28 -2.05
C GLU A 238 11.36 0.23 -1.24
N TRP A 239 10.16 0.57 -0.79
CA TRP A 239 9.32 -0.35 -0.03
C TRP A 239 8.92 -1.59 -0.84
N ILE A 240 8.54 -1.44 -2.12
CA ILE A 240 8.22 -2.58 -2.99
C ILE A 240 9.40 -3.54 -3.06
N GLU A 241 10.61 -3.02 -3.31
CA GLU A 241 11.80 -3.84 -3.48
C GLU A 241 12.23 -4.54 -2.19
N LEU A 242 12.13 -3.85 -1.05
CA LEU A 242 12.36 -4.46 0.26
C LEU A 242 11.32 -5.54 0.59
N THR A 243 10.06 -5.29 0.28
CA THR A 243 8.95 -6.22 0.55
C THR A 243 9.05 -7.46 -0.32
N LYS A 244 9.43 -7.31 -1.60
CA LYS A 244 9.74 -8.44 -2.48
C LYS A 244 10.87 -9.29 -1.91
N LYS A 245 12.00 -8.68 -1.53
CA LYS A 245 13.12 -9.41 -0.92
C LYS A 245 12.71 -10.13 0.35
N ARG A 246 11.98 -9.47 1.24
CA ARG A 246 11.48 -10.07 2.48
C ARG A 246 10.56 -11.26 2.21
N LEU A 247 9.60 -11.13 1.29
CA LEU A 247 8.68 -12.22 0.94
C LEU A 247 9.39 -13.35 0.18
N GLU A 248 10.39 -13.06 -0.64
CA GLU A 248 11.26 -14.07 -1.26
C GLU A 248 12.11 -14.80 -0.21
N GLU A 249 12.62 -14.10 0.81
CA GLU A 249 13.37 -14.69 1.93
C GLU A 249 12.46 -15.54 2.83
N GLU A 250 11.25 -15.07 3.14
CA GLU A 250 10.22 -15.82 3.88
C GLU A 250 9.72 -17.03 3.07
N GLY A 251 9.64 -16.91 1.74
CA GLY A 251 9.34 -18.01 0.83
C GLY A 251 10.51 -18.99 0.66
N ARG A 252 11.75 -18.52 0.87
CA ARG A 252 12.98 -19.34 0.91
C ARG A 252 13.20 -20.03 2.24
N GLU A 253 12.39 -19.79 3.27
CA GLU A 253 12.24 -20.78 4.34
C GLU A 253 11.67 -22.06 3.70
N ASN A 254 12.56 -22.94 3.23
CA ASN A 254 12.21 -24.22 2.61
C ASN A 254 11.14 -24.89 3.48
N VAL A 255 9.89 -24.88 3.00
CA VAL A 255 8.81 -25.58 3.66
C VAL A 255 9.27 -27.03 3.72
N ILE A 256 9.49 -27.52 4.94
CA ILE A 256 10.02 -28.87 5.15
C ILE A 256 8.90 -29.82 4.75
N HIS A 257 9.08 -30.46 3.59
CA HIS A 257 8.11 -31.40 3.09
C HIS A 257 8.22 -32.74 3.83
N PRO A 258 7.08 -33.45 4.00
CA PRO A 258 7.08 -34.78 4.57
C PRO A 258 7.88 -35.76 3.69
N GLY A 259 8.61 -36.67 4.35
CA GLY A 259 9.40 -37.69 3.69
C GLY A 259 9.54 -38.92 4.56
N ARG A 260 9.68 -40.09 3.92
CA ARG A 260 9.88 -41.38 4.57
C ARG A 260 11.04 -42.11 3.89
N ILE A 261 12.00 -42.56 4.69
CA ILE A 261 13.19 -43.26 4.22
C ILE A 261 13.36 -44.58 4.95
N LEU A 262 13.91 -45.57 4.24
CA LEU A 262 14.29 -46.87 4.77
C LEU A 262 15.82 -46.97 4.78
N ILE A 263 16.41 -47.36 5.91
CA ILE A 263 17.83 -47.72 5.98
C ILE A 263 18.00 -49.11 5.37
N MET A 264 18.84 -49.25 4.36
CA MET A 264 19.04 -50.52 3.68
C MET A 264 19.98 -51.44 4.46
N GLU A 265 19.61 -52.72 4.56
CA GLU A 265 20.44 -53.79 5.12
C GLU A 265 21.78 -53.89 4.38
N ASP A 266 22.86 -54.19 5.11
CA ASP A 266 24.24 -54.33 4.59
C ASP A 266 24.84 -53.06 3.94
N HIS A 267 24.14 -51.91 3.98
CA HIS A 267 24.58 -50.66 3.36
C HIS A 267 25.03 -49.62 4.40
N VAL A 268 25.66 -50.06 5.50
CA VAL A 268 26.22 -49.18 6.53
C VAL A 268 27.71 -48.95 6.30
N PHE A 269 28.04 -47.82 5.64
CA PHE A 269 29.43 -47.44 5.34
C PHE A 269 30.16 -46.88 6.56
N ARG A 270 29.44 -46.21 7.46
CA ARG A 270 29.98 -45.63 8.69
C ARG A 270 28.93 -45.63 9.78
N ARG A 271 29.26 -46.20 10.94
CA ARG A 271 28.30 -46.35 12.05
C ARG A 271 28.05 -45.06 12.85
N SER A 272 29.02 -44.14 12.95
CA SER A 272 28.83 -42.88 13.69
C SER A 272 29.76 -41.74 13.26
N GLY A 273 29.34 -40.51 13.56
CA GLY A 273 30.19 -39.30 13.55
C GLY A 273 30.59 -38.71 12.19
N PRO A 274 29.68 -38.42 11.23
CA PRO A 274 28.27 -38.78 11.10
C PRO A 274 28.10 -40.25 10.65
N ALA A 275 26.95 -40.85 10.94
CA ALA A 275 26.61 -42.16 10.35
C ALA A 275 26.42 -41.99 8.83
N VAL A 276 26.93 -42.90 8.02
CA VAL A 276 26.75 -42.89 6.56
C VAL A 276 26.13 -44.22 6.18
N VAL A 277 24.89 -44.16 5.69
CA VAL A 277 24.06 -45.31 5.38
C VAL A 277 23.44 -45.19 3.99
N GLY A 278 23.29 -46.31 3.30
CA GLY A 278 22.44 -46.40 2.12
C GLY A 278 20.99 -46.34 2.54
N VAL A 279 20.21 -45.45 1.91
CA VAL A 279 18.78 -45.32 2.16
C VAL A 279 18.00 -45.44 0.87
N ARG A 280 16.76 -45.94 0.98
CA ARG A 280 15.75 -45.85 -0.07
C ARG A 280 14.67 -44.86 0.35
N VAL A 281 14.36 -43.89 -0.50
CA VAL A 281 13.25 -42.95 -0.24
C VAL A 281 11.95 -43.65 -0.59
N LEU A 282 11.20 -44.07 0.43
CA LEU A 282 9.94 -44.80 0.26
C LEU A 282 8.83 -43.90 -0.25
N ALA A 283 8.80 -42.64 0.21
CA ALA A 283 7.74 -41.70 -0.08
C ALA A 283 8.13 -40.25 0.25
N GLY A 284 7.53 -39.30 -0.47
CA GLY A 284 7.82 -37.87 -0.30
C GLY A 284 9.22 -37.50 -0.78
N ARG A 285 9.87 -36.60 -0.04
CA ARG A 285 11.22 -36.10 -0.37
C ARG A 285 12.05 -35.79 0.86
N ILE A 286 13.37 -35.87 0.71
CA ILE A 286 14.33 -35.52 1.75
C ILE A 286 15.30 -34.43 1.26
N HIS A 287 15.69 -33.53 2.14
CA HIS A 287 16.62 -32.44 1.88
C HIS A 287 17.76 -32.40 2.88
N VAL A 288 18.91 -31.90 2.44
CA VAL A 288 20.03 -31.64 3.34
C VAL A 288 19.63 -30.65 4.43
N GLY A 289 19.98 -30.96 5.68
CA GLY A 289 19.69 -30.13 6.84
C GLY A 289 18.37 -30.44 7.56
N GLN A 290 17.54 -31.36 7.04
CA GLN A 290 16.33 -31.81 7.72
C GLN A 290 16.63 -32.69 8.94
N ARG A 291 15.75 -32.63 9.95
CA ARG A 291 15.77 -33.53 11.10
C ARG A 291 14.95 -34.77 10.80
N LEU A 292 15.31 -35.89 11.41
CA LEU A 292 14.64 -37.17 11.24
C LEU A 292 14.06 -37.65 12.57
N LEU A 293 12.99 -38.43 12.49
CA LEU A 293 12.31 -39.10 13.59
C LEU A 293 12.22 -40.60 13.29
N THR A 294 12.21 -41.43 14.32
CA THR A 294 11.72 -42.80 14.21
C THR A 294 10.21 -42.81 14.10
N VAL A 295 9.63 -43.92 13.64
CA VAL A 295 8.15 -44.12 13.62
C VAL A 295 7.51 -44.01 15.01
N ASP A 296 8.29 -44.24 16.06
CA ASP A 296 7.83 -44.09 17.45
C ASP A 296 7.91 -42.65 17.98
N GLY A 297 8.54 -41.73 17.23
CA GLY A 297 8.68 -40.31 17.57
C GLY A 297 9.99 -39.93 18.25
N GLU A 298 10.97 -40.84 18.34
CA GLU A 298 12.29 -40.52 18.88
C GLU A 298 13.16 -39.79 17.84
N LYS A 299 14.06 -38.91 18.31
CA LYS A 299 14.92 -38.11 17.43
C LYS A 299 15.99 -38.97 16.75
N ALA A 300 15.92 -39.10 15.43
CA ALA A 300 16.85 -39.87 14.60
C ALA A 300 17.90 -39.00 13.89
N GLY A 301 18.27 -37.87 14.48
CA GLY A 301 19.38 -37.02 14.02
C GLY A 301 19.02 -36.03 12.90
N ARG A 302 20.04 -35.62 12.14
CA ARG A 302 19.93 -34.58 11.09
C ARG A 302 20.70 -34.98 9.83
N VAL A 303 20.07 -34.83 8.67
CA VAL A 303 20.67 -35.07 7.35
C VAL A 303 21.79 -34.04 7.10
N LYS A 304 23.02 -34.51 6.91
CA LYS A 304 24.21 -33.68 6.66
C LYS A 304 24.58 -33.62 5.18
N SER A 305 24.42 -34.71 4.44
CA SER A 305 24.64 -34.76 3.00
C SER A 305 23.92 -35.94 2.38
N ILE A 306 23.51 -35.78 1.12
CA ILE A 306 22.87 -36.79 0.27
C ILE A 306 23.82 -37.01 -0.91
N ARG A 307 24.15 -38.27 -1.24
CA ARG A 307 25.06 -38.62 -2.33
C ARG A 307 24.55 -39.77 -3.16
N ASP A 308 24.56 -39.59 -4.48
CA ASP A 308 24.36 -40.65 -5.46
C ASP A 308 25.68 -40.90 -6.18
N GLY A 309 26.33 -42.02 -5.84
CA GLY A 309 27.72 -42.29 -6.23
C GLY A 309 28.67 -41.15 -5.83
N ASP A 310 29.28 -40.51 -6.83
CA ASP A 310 30.19 -39.38 -6.66
C ASP A 310 29.49 -38.01 -6.63
N HIS A 311 28.19 -37.95 -6.91
CA HIS A 311 27.44 -36.69 -7.00
C HIS A 311 26.82 -36.32 -5.65
N VAL A 312 27.00 -35.06 -5.23
CA VAL A 312 26.35 -34.51 -4.04
C VAL A 312 25.02 -33.87 -4.45
N LEU A 313 23.93 -34.32 -3.82
CA LEU A 313 22.59 -33.83 -4.08
C LEU A 313 22.09 -32.95 -2.92
N SER A 314 21.27 -31.96 -3.24
CA SER A 314 20.56 -31.13 -2.24
C SER A 314 19.25 -31.78 -1.78
N GLU A 315 18.66 -32.62 -2.64
CA GLU A 315 17.38 -33.29 -2.43
C GLU A 315 17.36 -34.70 -3.02
N ALA A 316 16.46 -35.53 -2.52
CA ALA A 316 16.12 -36.82 -3.10
C ALA A 316 14.62 -37.09 -3.00
N LYS A 317 14.10 -37.84 -3.98
CA LYS A 317 12.67 -38.07 -4.20
C LYS A 317 12.33 -39.54 -4.04
N GLN A 318 11.04 -39.82 -3.95
CA GLN A 318 10.51 -41.17 -3.89
C GLN A 318 11.09 -42.07 -4.99
N GLY A 319 11.58 -43.23 -4.58
CA GLY A 319 12.21 -44.22 -5.46
C GLY A 319 13.74 -44.15 -5.50
N ASP A 320 14.35 -43.06 -5.04
CA ASP A 320 15.81 -42.92 -5.06
C ASP A 320 16.48 -43.82 -4.01
N GLU A 321 17.59 -44.44 -4.40
CA GLU A 321 18.49 -45.22 -3.55
C GLU A 321 19.87 -44.57 -3.51
N LEU A 322 20.30 -44.08 -2.35
CA LEU A 322 21.47 -43.22 -2.25
C LEU A 322 22.12 -43.28 -0.87
N ALA A 323 23.33 -42.74 -0.73
CA ALA A 323 24.02 -42.65 0.55
C ALA A 323 23.67 -41.34 1.29
N VAL A 324 23.16 -41.45 2.52
CA VAL A 324 22.89 -40.31 3.40
C VAL A 324 23.85 -40.30 4.58
N ALA A 325 24.46 -39.14 4.83
CA ALA A 325 25.18 -38.90 6.07
C ALA A 325 24.23 -38.29 7.12
N ILE A 326 23.98 -38.99 8.22
CA ILE A 326 23.10 -38.57 9.32
C ILE A 326 23.96 -38.24 10.55
N GLN A 327 23.84 -37.00 11.02
CA GLN A 327 24.53 -36.52 12.22
C GLN A 327 23.67 -36.71 13.47
N GLY A 328 24.29 -37.16 14.56
CA GLY A 328 23.63 -37.29 15.86
C GLY A 328 23.12 -38.69 16.21
N ILE A 329 23.29 -39.67 15.30
CA ILE A 329 22.93 -41.08 15.55
C ILE A 329 24.15 -42.00 15.49
N THR A 330 23.97 -43.21 16.02
CA THR A 330 24.90 -44.34 15.88
C THR A 330 24.12 -45.58 15.47
N ILE A 331 24.43 -46.15 14.30
CA ILE A 331 23.78 -47.38 13.84
C ILE A 331 24.16 -48.54 14.77
N GLY A 332 23.18 -49.30 15.29
CA GLY A 332 23.37 -50.28 16.36
C GLY A 332 22.95 -49.80 17.76
N ARG A 333 22.48 -48.55 17.88
CA ARG A 333 22.07 -47.93 19.15
C ARG A 333 20.88 -46.99 18.94
N GLY A 334 19.68 -47.55 18.95
CA GLY A 334 18.41 -46.82 18.83
C GLY A 334 17.94 -46.57 17.39
N VAL A 335 18.81 -46.78 16.41
CA VAL A 335 18.47 -46.89 14.98
C VAL A 335 19.33 -48.00 14.39
N ASP A 336 18.69 -48.92 13.69
CA ASP A 336 19.29 -50.11 13.08
C ASP A 336 19.05 -50.17 11.57
N GLU A 337 19.63 -51.20 10.93
CA GLU A 337 19.33 -51.52 9.54
C GLU A 337 17.86 -51.97 9.41
N GLU A 338 17.26 -51.73 8.24
CA GLU A 338 15.83 -51.94 7.98
C GLU A 338 14.86 -51.00 8.73
N ASP A 339 15.35 -50.11 9.59
CA ASP A 339 14.50 -49.11 10.23
C ASP A 339 13.98 -48.07 9.23
N VAL A 340 12.73 -47.64 9.48
CA VAL A 340 12.07 -46.57 8.76
C VAL A 340 12.15 -45.27 9.56
N LEU A 341 12.64 -44.22 8.91
CA LEU A 341 12.71 -42.87 9.48
C LEU A 341 11.79 -41.92 8.73
N LEU A 342 11.19 -40.99 9.48
CA LEU A 342 10.33 -39.92 8.99
C LEU A 342 11.08 -38.58 9.04
N VAL A 343 10.77 -37.68 8.12
CA VAL A 343 11.24 -36.29 8.18
C VAL A 343 10.46 -35.53 9.25
N ASP A 344 11.17 -34.93 10.21
CA ASP A 344 10.57 -34.10 11.25
C ASP A 344 10.11 -32.76 10.67
N VAL A 345 8.80 -32.63 10.45
CA VAL A 345 8.17 -31.40 9.95
C VAL A 345 7.85 -30.48 11.12
N PRO A 346 8.42 -29.27 11.22
CA PRO A 346 8.09 -28.33 12.29
C PRO A 346 6.63 -27.87 12.22
N GLU A 347 6.04 -27.58 13.38
CA GLU A 347 4.64 -27.12 13.48
C GLU A 347 4.34 -25.89 12.61
N SER A 348 5.27 -24.93 12.57
CA SER A 348 5.16 -23.71 11.76
C SER A 348 4.97 -24.00 10.27
N HIS A 349 5.45 -25.14 9.77
CA HIS A 349 5.37 -25.54 8.37
C HIS A 349 4.09 -26.31 8.04
N ILE A 350 3.39 -26.89 9.03
CA ILE A 350 2.17 -27.68 8.80
C ILE A 350 1.05 -26.82 8.21
N ARG A 351 0.86 -25.61 8.75
CA ARG A 351 -0.13 -24.66 8.21
C ARG A 351 0.21 -24.20 6.80
N LYS A 352 1.51 -23.99 6.51
CA LYS A 352 2.00 -23.65 5.16
C LYS A 352 1.74 -24.82 4.20
N LEU A 353 2.02 -26.06 4.61
CA LEU A 353 1.79 -27.27 3.82
C LEU A 353 0.31 -27.53 3.50
N ARG A 354 -0.62 -27.29 4.43
CA ARG A 354 -2.08 -27.44 4.17
C ARG A 354 -2.63 -26.46 3.13
N LYS A 355 -1.98 -25.31 2.96
CA LYS A 355 -2.33 -24.33 1.91
C LYS A 355 -1.69 -24.68 0.55
N LEU A 356 -0.68 -25.54 0.55
CA LEU A 356 -0.03 -26.03 -0.66
C LEU A 356 -0.73 -27.32 -1.13
N ASN A 357 -0.88 -27.49 -2.45
CA ASN A 357 -1.37 -28.74 -3.02
C ASN A 357 -0.27 -29.81 -2.97
N ILE A 358 -0.08 -30.43 -1.80
CA ILE A 358 0.85 -31.55 -1.61
C ILE A 358 0.25 -32.87 -2.13
N SER A 359 1.10 -33.87 -2.38
CA SER A 359 0.63 -35.17 -2.88
C SER A 359 -0.13 -35.94 -1.79
N SER A 360 -1.06 -36.82 -2.18
CA SER A 360 -1.82 -37.65 -1.23
C SER A 360 -0.92 -38.49 -0.31
N ILE A 361 0.24 -38.92 -0.81
CA ILE A 361 1.25 -39.65 -0.05
C ILE A 361 1.93 -38.75 1.00
N GLU A 362 2.24 -37.50 0.65
CA GLU A 362 2.77 -36.52 1.61
C GLU A 362 1.73 -36.15 2.68
N GLU A 363 0.44 -36.09 2.33
CA GLU A 363 -0.65 -35.87 3.29
C GLU A 363 -0.74 -37.00 4.32
N GLU A 364 -0.61 -38.26 3.89
CA GLU A 364 -0.61 -39.42 4.78
C GLU A 364 0.56 -39.38 5.78
N ILE A 365 1.77 -39.07 5.29
CA ILE A 365 2.96 -38.93 6.15
C ILE A 365 2.78 -37.75 7.11
N LEU A 366 2.25 -36.63 6.65
CA LEU A 366 1.99 -35.47 7.50
C LEU A 366 0.99 -35.79 8.61
N ALA A 367 -0.07 -36.56 8.31
CA ALA A 367 -1.04 -37.00 9.30
C ALA A 367 -0.42 -37.92 10.36
N GLU A 368 0.49 -38.81 9.95
CA GLU A 368 1.25 -39.67 10.86
C GLU A 368 2.18 -38.86 11.78
N ILE A 369 2.93 -37.90 11.22
CA ILE A 369 3.80 -37.01 12.01
C ILE A 369 2.98 -36.21 13.03
N ILE A 370 1.82 -35.70 12.63
CA ILE A 370 0.89 -35.01 13.54
C ILE A 370 0.42 -35.96 14.66
N ALA A 371 0.09 -37.20 14.34
CA ALA A 371 -0.34 -38.18 15.34
C ALA A 371 0.79 -38.52 16.33
N ILE A 372 2.03 -38.60 15.87
CA ILE A 372 3.22 -38.84 16.72
C ILE A 372 3.41 -37.70 17.72
N HIS A 373 3.50 -36.45 17.24
CA HIS A 373 3.72 -35.29 18.12
C HIS A 373 2.54 -35.01 19.05
N ARG A 374 1.31 -35.39 18.65
CA ARG A 374 0.11 -35.27 19.50
C ARG A 374 0.06 -36.22 20.70
N LYS A 375 0.93 -37.24 20.74
CA LYS A 375 1.08 -38.08 21.95
C LYS A 375 1.66 -37.28 23.11
N ASP A 376 2.52 -36.30 22.80
CA ASP A 376 3.19 -35.46 23.80
C ASP A 376 2.52 -34.08 23.96
N ASP A 377 1.96 -33.51 22.87
CA ASP A 377 1.22 -32.25 22.90
C ASP A 377 -0.11 -32.34 22.12
N HIS A 378 -1.22 -32.42 22.85
CA HIS A 378 -2.56 -32.61 22.30
C HIS A 378 -3.02 -31.52 21.31
N PHE A 379 -2.41 -30.33 21.34
CA PHE A 379 -2.76 -29.21 20.46
C PHE A 379 -1.84 -29.05 19.24
N TRP A 380 -0.82 -29.89 19.11
CA TRP A 380 0.19 -29.76 18.06
C TRP A 380 -0.38 -29.87 16.64
N GLY A 381 -0.01 -28.93 15.78
CA GLY A 381 -0.37 -28.92 14.35
C GLY A 381 -1.83 -28.51 14.07
N ARG A 382 -2.43 -27.72 14.96
CA ARG A 382 -3.80 -27.19 14.77
C ARG A 382 -3.82 -25.95 13.87
#